data_AF-A0A6A5RE71-F1
#
_entry.id   AF-A0A6A5RE71-F1
#
_cell.length_a   1.000
_cell.length_b   1.000
_cell.length_c   1.000
_cell.angle_alpha   90.00
_cell.angle_beta   90.00
_cell.angle_gamma   90.00
#
_symmetry.space_group_name_H-M   'P 1'
#
loop_
_entity.id
_entity.type
_entity.pdbx_description
1 polymer ?
#
loop_
_entity_poly.entity_id
_entity_poly.type
_entity_poly.pdbx_seq_one_letter_code
_entity_poly.pdbx_strand_id
1 'polypeptide(L)'
;WVEKRVQRYEKALRLFREHLLVLVHMTGGAPARGTELVTVTHTNMPNAESRGLFVEDGLMVYVTMYHKGIGQTGNAKVIHRYLPREVGELLFYYLWMVLPFWQKL
;
A
#
# COMPACT_ATOMS: atom_id res chain seq x y z
N TRP A 1 -7.96 -8.52 26.88
CA TRP A 1 -8.62 -9.28 25.79
C TRP A 1 -8.52 -10.78 26.04
N VAL A 2 -9.41 -11.60 25.47
CA VAL A 2 -9.27 -13.08 25.53
C VAL A 2 -8.15 -13.51 24.58
N GLU A 3 -7.06 -14.06 25.11
CA GLU A 3 -5.82 -14.35 24.37
C GLU A 3 -6.05 -15.18 23.09
N LYS A 4 -6.81 -16.27 23.18
CA LYS A 4 -7.13 -17.12 22.02
C LYS A 4 -7.86 -16.35 20.89
N ARG A 5 -8.67 -15.35 21.23
CA ARG A 5 -9.38 -14.52 20.23
C ARG A 5 -8.42 -13.54 19.56
N VAL A 6 -7.48 -12.98 20.32
CA VAL A 6 -6.43 -12.08 19.79
C VAL A 6 -5.55 -12.84 18.80
N GLN A 7 -5.05 -14.03 19.17
CA GLN A 7 -4.22 -14.86 18.29
C GLN A 7 -4.96 -15.27 17.00
N ARG A 8 -6.26 -15.61 17.11
CA ARG A 8 -7.08 -15.93 15.93
C ARG A 8 -7.24 -14.71 15.01
N TYR A 9 -7.46 -13.54 15.59
CA TYR A 9 -7.57 -12.29 14.84
C TYR A 9 -6.25 -11.93 14.16
N GLU A 10 -5.11 -12.04 14.85
CA GLU A 10 -3.78 -11.82 14.27
C GLU A 10 -3.52 -12.70 13.04
N LYS A 11 -3.85 -13.99 13.14
CA LYS A 11 -3.69 -14.93 12.02
C LYS A 11 -4.57 -14.53 10.83
N ALA A 12 -5.81 -14.13 11.09
CA ALA A 12 -6.72 -13.65 10.05
C ALA A 12 -6.21 -12.35 9.42
N LEU A 13 -5.69 -11.42 10.23
CA LEU A 13 -5.15 -10.15 9.76
C LEU A 13 -3.91 -10.34 8.88
N ARG A 14 -3.02 -11.27 9.25
CA ARG A 14 -1.85 -11.62 8.42
C ARG A 14 -2.29 -12.15 7.05
N LEU A 15 -3.19 -13.13 7.02
CA LEU A 15 -3.72 -13.68 5.77
C LEU A 15 -4.41 -12.61 4.93
N PHE A 16 -5.24 -11.76 5.54
CA PHE A 16 -5.88 -10.65 4.85
C PHE A 16 -4.86 -9.73 4.19
N ARG A 17 -3.79 -9.35 4.89
CA ARG A 17 -2.72 -8.49 4.35
C ARG A 17 -1.98 -9.13 3.18
N GLU A 18 -1.72 -10.44 3.23
CA GLU A 18 -1.10 -11.18 2.13
C GLU A 18 -1.98 -11.14 0.87
N HIS A 19 -3.29 -11.39 1.01
CA HIS A 19 -4.24 -11.34 -0.12
C HIS A 19 -4.40 -9.91 -0.66
N LEU A 20 -4.52 -8.92 0.24
CA LEU A 20 -4.65 -7.52 -0.15
C LEU A 20 -3.41 -7.04 -0.93
N LEU A 21 -2.21 -7.46 -0.52
CA LEU A 21 -0.97 -7.15 -1.23
C LEU A 21 -1.00 -7.69 -2.67
N VAL A 22 -1.44 -8.94 -2.84
CA VAL A 22 -1.58 -9.56 -4.17
C VAL A 22 -2.62 -8.81 -5.02
N LEU A 23 -3.77 -8.46 -4.44
CA LEU A 23 -4.80 -7.70 -5.15
C LEU A 23 -4.29 -6.33 -5.61
N VAL A 24 -3.67 -5.57 -4.72
CA VAL A 24 -3.08 -4.26 -5.04
C VAL A 24 -2.04 -4.39 -6.16
N HIS A 25 -1.17 -5.39 -6.09
CA HIS A 25 -0.12 -5.63 -7.07
C HIS A 25 -0.65 -5.99 -8.46
N MET A 26 -1.64 -6.89 -8.51
CA MET A 26 -2.16 -7.44 -9.77
C MET A 26 -3.15 -6.50 -10.47
N THR A 27 -3.81 -5.64 -9.71
CA THR A 27 -4.91 -4.80 -10.23
C THR A 27 -4.55 -3.32 -10.38
N GLY A 28 -3.45 -2.86 -9.79
CA GLY A 28 -2.94 -1.49 -9.91
C GLY A 28 -2.32 -1.11 -11.27
N GLY A 29 -2.71 -1.79 -12.35
CA GLY A 29 -2.08 -1.66 -13.67
C GLY A 29 -0.81 -2.50 -13.81
N ALA A 30 0.22 -1.96 -14.47
CA ALA A 30 1.45 -2.71 -14.72
C ALA A 30 2.08 -3.17 -13.39
N PRO A 31 2.49 -4.44 -13.22
CA PRO A 31 3.02 -4.89 -11.94
C PRO A 31 4.29 -4.09 -11.56
N ALA A 32 4.30 -3.52 -10.35
CA ALA A 32 5.49 -2.89 -9.78
C ALA A 32 6.57 -3.95 -9.50
N ARG A 33 7.86 -3.64 -9.58
CA ARG A 33 8.88 -4.63 -9.18
C ARG A 33 8.70 -4.92 -7.69
N GLY A 34 8.93 -6.17 -7.25
CA GLY A 34 8.60 -6.61 -5.88
C GLY A 34 9.13 -5.70 -4.76
N THR A 35 10.30 -5.08 -4.94
CA THR A 35 10.89 -4.12 -3.98
C THR A 35 10.18 -2.77 -3.93
N GLU A 36 9.49 -2.37 -5.00
CA GLU A 36 8.76 -1.10 -5.10
C GLU A 36 7.40 -1.15 -4.42
N LEU A 37 6.77 -2.34 -4.33
CA LEU A 37 5.48 -2.54 -3.66
C LEU A 37 5.62 -2.50 -2.13
N VAL A 38 6.71 -3.06 -1.59
CA VAL A 38 6.96 -3.18 -0.14
C VAL A 38 7.46 -1.86 0.47
N THR A 39 7.92 -0.92 -0.35
CA THR A 39 8.45 0.38 0.10
C THR A 39 7.43 1.51 0.06
N VAL A 40 6.18 1.23 -0.32
CA VAL A 40 5.10 2.22 -0.31
C VAL A 40 4.73 2.57 1.12
N THR A 41 4.82 3.86 1.46
CA THR A 41 4.41 4.38 2.77
C THR A 41 2.96 4.84 2.74
N HIS A 42 2.26 4.72 3.87
CA HIS A 42 0.92 5.28 4.06
C HIS A 42 0.94 6.47 5.03
N THR A 43 2.12 6.80 5.57
CA THR A 43 2.36 7.92 6.47
C THR A 43 3.24 8.95 5.78
N ASN A 44 2.95 10.22 6.04
CA ASN A 44 3.76 11.34 5.56
C ASN A 44 5.09 11.35 6.33
N MET A 45 6.15 10.85 5.69
CA MET A 45 7.51 10.93 6.25
C MET A 45 8.20 12.20 5.72
N PRO A 46 9.10 12.84 6.51
CA PRO A 46 9.83 14.05 6.10
C PRO A 46 10.62 13.90 4.78
N ASN A 47 10.97 12.66 4.39
CA ASN A 47 11.67 12.32 3.16
C ASN A 47 10.87 11.31 2.31
N ALA A 48 9.54 11.39 2.31
CA ALA A 48 8.70 10.58 1.44
C ALA A 48 8.88 11.04 -0.02
N GLU A 49 10.04 10.72 -0.62
CA GLU A 49 10.36 10.97 -2.01
C GLU A 49 9.37 10.22 -2.89
N SER A 50 8.26 10.88 -3.22
CA SER A 50 7.29 10.54 -4.26
C SER A 50 6.75 9.09 -4.24
N ARG A 51 6.84 8.40 -3.10
CA ARG A 51 6.35 7.04 -2.90
C ARG A 51 5.34 7.05 -1.78
N GLY A 52 4.11 6.66 -2.08
CA GLY A 52 3.06 6.66 -1.06
C GLY A 52 1.70 6.24 -1.56
N LEU A 53 0.76 6.11 -0.62
CA LEU A 53 -0.66 5.92 -0.87
C LEU A 53 -1.39 7.26 -0.86
N PHE A 54 -2.24 7.48 -1.85
CA PHE A 54 -3.03 8.69 -2.05
C PHE A 54 -4.47 8.33 -2.41
N VAL A 55 -5.36 9.31 -2.28
CA VAL A 55 -6.72 9.27 -2.80
C VAL A 55 -6.84 10.37 -3.84
N GLU A 56 -7.23 10.01 -5.06
CA GLU A 56 -7.43 10.94 -6.17
C GLU A 56 -8.74 10.58 -6.86
N ASP A 57 -9.65 11.55 -6.99
CA ASP A 57 -11.00 11.37 -7.56
C ASP A 57 -11.78 10.17 -6.98
N GLY A 58 -11.61 9.92 -5.68
CA GLY A 58 -12.27 8.82 -4.96
C GLY A 58 -11.66 7.43 -5.22
N LEU A 59 -10.54 7.35 -5.93
CA LEU A 59 -9.78 6.12 -6.15
C LEU A 59 -8.52 6.13 -5.28
N MET A 60 -8.19 4.95 -4.75
CA MET A 60 -6.89 4.75 -4.12
C MET A 60 -5.81 4.63 -5.20
N VAL A 61 -4.72 5.36 -4.99
CA VAL A 61 -3.55 5.37 -5.87
C VAL A 61 -2.31 5.06 -5.06
N TYR A 62 -1.50 4.12 -5.52
CA TYR A 62 -0.14 3.98 -4.98
C TYR A 62 0.87 4.50 -5.99
N VAL A 63 1.70 5.43 -5.54
CA VAL A 63 2.69 6.10 -6.38
C VAL A 63 4.04 5.48 -6.10
N THR A 64 4.75 5.12 -7.17
CA THR A 64 6.12 4.59 -7.09
C THR A 64 7.04 5.43 -7.96
N MET A 65 8.21 5.81 -7.42
CA MET A 65 9.25 6.53 -8.15
C MET A 65 10.36 5.56 -8.55
N TYR A 66 10.75 5.60 -9.82
CA TYR A 66 11.79 4.75 -10.39
C TYR A 66 13.07 5.56 -10.63
N HIS A 67 14.16 5.22 -9.92
CA HIS A 67 15.44 5.94 -9.99
C HIS A 67 16.52 5.30 -10.90
N LYS A 68 16.26 4.23 -11.66
CA LYS A 68 17.29 3.77 -12.63
C LYS A 68 17.35 4.74 -13.81
N GLY A 69 18.53 5.29 -14.07
CA GLY A 69 18.79 6.18 -15.21
C GLY A 69 18.94 7.67 -14.88
N ILE A 70 18.86 8.07 -13.60
CA ILE A 70 18.99 9.49 -13.19
C ILE A 70 20.32 10.10 -13.65
N GLY A 71 21.40 9.34 -13.62
CA GLY A 71 22.70 9.79 -14.13
C GLY A 71 22.72 10.12 -15.63
N GLN A 72 21.71 9.68 -16.40
CA GLN A 72 21.61 9.95 -17.85
C GLN A 72 20.44 10.85 -18.25
N THR A 73 19.35 10.90 -17.48
CA THR A 73 18.13 11.66 -17.83
C THR A 73 17.78 12.79 -16.85
N GLY A 74 18.45 12.88 -15.71
CA GLY A 74 18.21 13.93 -14.70
C GLY A 74 16.91 13.81 -13.91
N ASN A 75 15.91 13.04 -14.38
CA ASN A 75 14.59 12.91 -13.76
C ASN A 75 14.26 11.47 -13.40
N ALA A 76 13.69 11.24 -12.21
CA ALA A 76 13.12 9.94 -11.87
C ALA A 76 11.71 9.80 -12.43
N LYS A 77 11.35 8.61 -12.89
CA LYS A 77 10.02 8.36 -13.46
C LYS A 77 9.02 8.09 -12.34
N VAL A 78 7.99 8.92 -12.24
CA VAL A 78 6.85 8.74 -11.32
C VAL A 78 5.78 7.90 -12.04
N ILE A 79 5.25 6.89 -11.36
CA ILE A 79 4.19 6.03 -11.91
C ILE A 79 3.02 6.03 -10.92
N HIS A 80 1.86 6.48 -11.42
CA HIS A 80 0.59 6.44 -10.71
C HIS A 80 -0.12 5.12 -11.02
N ARG A 81 -0.59 4.43 -9.98
CA ARG A 81 -1.19 3.11 -10.08
C ARG A 81 -2.54 3.14 -9.38
N TYR A 82 -3.58 3.43 -10.15
CA TYR A 82 -4.95 3.48 -9.68
C TYR A 82 -5.45 2.06 -9.44
N LEU A 83 -6.07 1.85 -8.28
CA LEU A 83 -6.70 0.58 -7.93
C LEU A 83 -8.15 0.57 -8.41
N PRO A 84 -8.69 -0.60 -8.81
CA PRO A 84 -10.13 -0.78 -8.91
C PRO A 84 -10.78 -0.40 -7.58
N ARG A 85 -11.99 0.16 -7.65
CA ARG A 85 -12.71 0.68 -6.49
C ARG A 85 -12.79 -0.35 -5.37
N GLU A 86 -13.08 -1.61 -5.69
CA GLU A 86 -13.26 -2.70 -4.74
C GLU A 86 -11.97 -2.98 -3.95
N VAL A 87 -10.81 -2.93 -4.62
CA VAL A 87 -9.50 -3.14 -3.99
C VAL A 87 -9.08 -1.90 -3.22
N GLY A 88 -9.33 -0.71 -3.78
CA GLY A 88 -9.05 0.57 -3.13
C GLY A 88 -9.82 0.74 -1.82
N GLU A 89 -11.12 0.44 -1.82
CA GLU A 89 -11.97 0.50 -0.62
C GLU A 89 -11.47 -0.48 0.46
N LEU A 90 -11.11 -1.71 0.10
CA LEU A 90 -10.50 -2.66 1.04
C LEU A 90 -9.22 -2.13 1.68
N LEU A 91 -8.33 -1.53 0.87
CA LEU A 91 -7.10 -0.92 1.36
C LEU A 91 -7.40 0.28 2.28
N PHE A 92 -8.38 1.10 1.91
CA PHE A 92 -8.82 2.24 2.72
C PHE A 92 -9.36 1.81 4.08
N TYR A 93 -10.29 0.86 4.13
CA TYR A 93 -10.84 0.34 5.39
C TYR A 93 -9.77 -0.31 6.26
N TYR A 94 -8.83 -1.03 5.66
CA TYR A 94 -7.70 -1.58 6.38
C TYR A 94 -6.86 -0.48 7.07
N LEU A 95 -6.48 0.57 6.34
CA LEU A 95 -5.67 1.66 6.87
C LEU A 95 -6.42 2.50 7.91
N TRP A 96 -7.72 2.71 7.71
CA TRP A 96 -8.52 3.59 8.56
C TRP A 96 -9.00 2.92 9.84
N MET A 97 -9.52 1.69 9.76
CA MET A 97 -10.16 1.02 10.89
C MET A 97 -9.27 -0.07 11.50
N VAL A 98 -8.73 -0.95 10.66
CA VAL A 98 -8.09 -2.20 11.12
C VAL A 98 -6.69 -1.94 11.66
N LEU A 99 -5.86 -1.20 10.92
CA LEU A 99 -4.47 -0.93 11.26
C LEU A 99 -4.34 -0.13 12.57
N PRO A 100 -5.07 0.98 12.78
CA PRO A 100 -4.95 1.76 14.01
C PRO A 100 -5.50 1.01 15.23
N PHE A 101 -6.54 0.18 15.03
CA PHE A 101 -7.03 -0.71 16.09
C PHE A 101 -5.96 -1.71 16.50
N TRP A 102 -5.36 -2.42 15.54
CA TRP A 102 -4.36 -3.45 15.82
C TRP A 102 -3.08 -2.87 16.43
N GLN A 103 -2.63 -1.69 16.00
CA GLN A 103 -1.45 -1.02 16.55
C GLN A 103 -1.62 -0.55 18.01
N LYS A 104 -2.87 -0.39 18.47
CA LYS A 104 -3.22 0.04 19.83
C LYS A 104 -3.64 -1.11 20.75
N LEU A 105 -3.81 -2.32 20.20
CA LEU A 105 -4.22 -3.51 20.94
C LEU A 105 -3.11 -4.02 21.86
#